data_AF-A0A7L9BPR2-F1
#
_entry.id   AF-A0A7L9BPR2-F1
#
_cell.length_a   1.000
_cell.length_b   1.000
_cell.length_c   1.000
_cell.angle_alpha   90.00
_cell.angle_beta   90.00
_cell.angle_gamma   90.00
#
_symmetry.space_group_name_H-M   'P 1'
#
loop_
_entity.id
_entity.type
_entity.pdbx_description
1 polymer ?
#
loop_
_entity_poly.entity_id
_entity_poly.type
_entity_poly.pdbx_seq_one_letter_code
_entity_poly.pdbx_strand_id
1 'polypeptide(L)'
;MPPPVPPPVPARDATKDPAADVRLYDEDAGRLLSSDTFADRVTLLPGAGGKLTPGARLRVLWGQDMLRDLLDGRYRTVICGVNDEDNSHGIIAQLCELIPASQWSARSVTSYAQMFHQAVDVHAAHDREPYVLKFDLDSLLIFALLRPRGRKHFTLDDLGRGFVTCAKMLRDRRERHPVATVSFLNARVNRLLGPDGREPSFESVLKTLYHAGFRGDVYPSPAMWRHGHTGVFPSYPFPEGFETARGGSS
;
A
#
# COMPACT_ATOMS: atom_id res chain seq x y z
N MET A 1 51.80 32.30 47.10
CA MET A 1 50.41 32.75 46.87
C MET A 1 49.84 31.92 45.74
N PRO A 2 48.74 31.18 45.95
CA PRO A 2 48.06 30.49 44.86
C PRO A 2 47.37 31.50 43.93
N PRO A 3 47.25 31.22 42.62
CA PRO A 3 46.56 32.10 41.68
C PRO A 3 45.04 32.16 41.98
N PRO A 4 44.37 33.26 41.63
CA PRO A 4 42.93 33.41 41.86
C PRO A 4 42.13 32.39 41.03
N VAL A 5 41.15 31.77 41.68
CA VAL A 5 40.19 30.85 41.04
C VAL A 5 39.33 31.66 40.05
N PRO A 6 39.17 31.23 38.79
CA PRO A 6 38.31 31.92 37.84
C PRO A 6 36.84 31.85 38.28
N PRO A 7 36.03 32.87 37.97
CA PRO A 7 34.61 32.88 38.31
C PRO A 7 33.87 31.73 37.61
N PRO A 8 32.80 31.20 38.22
CA PRO A 8 32.00 30.15 37.60
C PRO A 8 31.42 30.65 36.28
N VAL A 9 31.64 29.85 35.22
CA VAL A 9 31.00 30.05 33.91
C VAL A 9 29.48 29.96 34.13
N PRO A 10 28.67 30.93 33.68
CA PRO A 10 27.23 30.82 33.79
C PRO A 10 26.78 29.54 33.08
N ALA A 11 26.00 28.72 33.80
CA ALA A 11 25.41 27.52 33.25
C ALA A 11 24.69 27.90 31.94
N ARG A 12 25.03 27.20 30.85
CA ARG A 12 24.24 27.28 29.62
C ARG A 12 22.79 26.98 30.01
N ASP A 13 21.89 27.92 29.76
CA ASP A 13 20.45 27.69 29.83
C ASP A 13 20.12 26.44 29.02
N ALA A 14 19.83 25.35 29.74
CA ALA A 14 19.36 24.11 29.19
C ALA A 14 17.86 24.20 28.91
N THR A 15 17.41 25.27 28.24
CA THR A 15 16.00 25.44 27.88
C THR A 15 15.86 26.31 26.64
N LYS A 16 16.01 25.68 25.48
CA LYS A 16 15.18 25.92 24.29
C LYS A 16 15.55 24.87 23.26
N ASP A 17 14.85 23.74 23.35
CA ASP A 17 14.77 22.83 22.23
C ASP A 17 14.02 23.59 21.10
N PRO A 18 14.64 23.87 19.95
CA PRO A 18 14.03 24.68 18.90
C PRO A 18 12.85 23.97 18.20
N ALA A 19 12.53 22.74 18.60
CA ALA A 19 11.37 21.98 18.13
C ALA A 19 10.02 22.48 18.67
N ALA A 20 10.02 23.43 19.62
CA ALA A 20 8.86 23.72 20.46
C ALA A 20 7.85 24.76 19.93
N ASP A 21 7.78 25.10 18.64
CA ASP A 21 6.69 25.98 18.18
C ASP A 21 6.25 25.80 16.71
N VAL A 22 6.17 24.57 16.23
CA VAL A 22 5.49 24.29 14.96
C VAL A 22 3.99 24.19 15.22
N ARG A 23 3.25 25.24 14.86
CA ARG A 23 1.79 25.26 14.95
C ARG A 23 1.18 24.51 13.76
N LEU A 24 0.48 23.41 14.02
CA LEU A 24 -0.17 22.60 12.99
C LEU A 24 -1.58 23.07 12.60
N TYR A 25 -2.31 23.67 13.54
CA TYR A 25 -3.69 24.12 13.33
C TYR A 25 -3.88 25.57 13.77
N ASP A 26 -4.78 26.26 13.09
CA ASP A 26 -5.23 27.59 13.51
C ASP A 26 -5.85 27.54 14.92
N GLU A 27 -5.75 28.67 15.62
CA GLU A 27 -6.30 28.84 16.97
C GLU A 27 -5.85 27.74 17.96
N ASP A 28 -6.72 27.36 18.88
CA ASP A 28 -6.48 26.33 19.90
C ASP A 28 -6.87 24.91 19.42
N ALA A 29 -7.13 24.72 18.12
CA ALA A 29 -7.59 23.43 17.59
C ALA A 29 -6.59 22.29 17.86
N GLY A 30 -5.29 22.58 17.96
CA GLY A 30 -4.28 21.60 18.35
C GLY A 30 -4.52 20.98 19.73
N ARG A 31 -5.13 21.72 20.67
CA ARG A 31 -5.51 21.20 22.00
C ARG A 31 -6.73 20.29 21.93
N LEU A 32 -7.64 20.57 21.01
CA LEU A 32 -8.86 19.78 20.78
C LEU A 32 -8.58 18.48 20.02
N LEU A 33 -7.51 18.45 19.23
CA LEU A 33 -7.12 17.33 18.38
C LEU A 33 -6.00 16.48 18.99
N SER A 34 -5.96 16.37 20.33
CA SER A 34 -5.00 15.50 20.99
C SER A 34 -5.18 14.05 20.52
N SER A 35 -4.06 13.36 20.27
CA SER A 35 -4.07 12.01 19.69
C SER A 35 -4.92 11.04 20.52
N ASP A 36 -4.97 11.21 21.84
CA ASP A 36 -5.73 10.39 22.78
C ASP A 36 -7.25 10.46 22.62
N THR A 37 -7.76 11.48 21.92
CA THR A 37 -9.20 11.64 21.65
C THR A 37 -9.69 10.70 20.53
N PHE A 38 -8.78 10.15 19.72
CA PHE A 38 -9.11 9.29 18.57
C PHE A 38 -8.59 7.86 18.78
N ALA A 39 -9.51 6.91 18.89
CA ALA A 39 -9.18 5.49 19.07
C ALA A 39 -8.60 4.85 17.78
N ASP A 40 -9.19 5.17 16.63
CA ASP A 40 -8.72 4.71 15.32
C ASP A 40 -7.68 5.70 14.78
N ARG A 41 -6.40 5.41 15.02
CA ARG A 41 -5.26 6.21 14.54
C ARG A 41 -4.09 5.32 14.13
N VAL A 42 -3.12 5.92 13.44
CA VAL A 42 -1.77 5.36 13.26
C VAL A 42 -0.74 6.40 13.65
N THR A 43 0.37 5.96 14.23
CA THR A 43 1.50 6.85 14.52
C THR A 43 2.49 6.78 13.36
N LEU A 44 2.62 7.86 12.58
CA LEU A 44 3.58 7.89 11.48
C LEU A 44 5.00 8.11 11.99
N LEU A 45 5.88 7.16 11.69
CA LEU A 45 7.30 7.25 11.95
C LEU A 45 8.00 7.91 10.74
N PRO A 46 9.11 8.66 10.97
CA PRO A 46 9.87 9.24 9.88
C PRO A 46 10.41 8.14 8.96
N GLY A 47 10.34 8.39 7.65
CA GLY A 47 11.00 7.55 6.65
C GLY A 47 12.53 7.66 6.75
N ALA A 48 13.24 6.76 6.06
CA ALA A 48 14.71 6.79 6.04
C ALA A 48 15.20 8.09 5.40
N GLY A 49 15.95 8.89 6.17
CA GLY A 49 16.67 10.07 5.69
C GLY A 49 17.83 9.68 4.75
N GLY A 50 18.26 10.61 3.89
CA GLY A 50 19.39 10.41 2.98
C GLY A 50 19.09 10.76 1.52
N LYS A 51 20.00 10.35 0.61
CA LYS A 51 19.86 10.64 -0.83
C LYS A 51 18.61 9.99 -1.40
N LEU A 52 17.80 10.78 -2.09
CA LEU A 52 16.58 10.34 -2.74
C LEU A 52 16.91 9.69 -4.09
N THR A 53 16.52 8.42 -4.25
CA THR A 53 16.61 7.71 -5.53
C THR A 53 15.19 7.50 -6.08
N PRO A 54 14.85 8.10 -7.24
CA PRO A 54 13.55 7.90 -7.87
C PRO A 54 13.24 6.41 -8.10
N GLY A 55 12.01 5.99 -7.81
CA GLY A 55 11.57 4.62 -8.04
C GLY A 55 12.27 3.56 -7.19
N ALA A 56 12.99 3.94 -6.13
CA ALA A 56 13.69 2.96 -5.28
C ALA A 56 12.81 2.38 -4.16
N ARG A 57 11.61 2.91 -3.94
CA ARG A 57 10.75 2.56 -2.79
C ARG A 57 9.29 2.43 -3.21
N LEU A 58 8.54 1.62 -2.46
CA LEU A 58 7.09 1.72 -2.39
C LEU A 58 6.72 2.90 -1.50
N ARG A 59 5.65 3.61 -1.84
CA ARG A 59 5.03 4.60 -0.94
C ARG A 59 3.79 3.99 -0.31
N VAL A 60 3.59 4.22 0.98
CA VAL A 60 2.44 3.73 1.73
C VAL A 60 1.55 4.91 2.09
N LEU A 61 0.30 4.86 1.63
CA LEU A 61 -0.59 6.02 1.61
C LEU A 61 -1.51 5.99 2.84
N TRP A 62 -0.89 6.11 4.02
CA TRP A 62 -1.61 6.18 5.30
C TRP A 62 -2.51 7.41 5.35
N GLY A 63 -3.77 7.22 5.76
CA GLY A 63 -4.74 8.31 5.91
C GLY A 63 -5.26 8.91 4.60
N GLN A 64 -4.89 8.36 3.44
CA GLN A 64 -5.38 8.81 2.13
C GLN A 64 -6.58 7.98 1.67
N ASP A 65 -7.47 8.60 0.91
CA ASP A 65 -8.64 7.96 0.30
C ASP A 65 -8.34 7.61 -1.15
N MET A 66 -8.21 6.32 -1.42
CA MET A 66 -7.90 5.81 -2.74
C MET A 66 -8.96 6.14 -3.79
N LEU A 67 -10.24 6.03 -3.46
CA LEU A 67 -11.31 6.24 -4.44
C LEU A 67 -11.33 7.69 -4.89
N ARG A 68 -11.18 8.61 -3.93
CA ARG A 68 -11.07 10.03 -4.21
C ARG A 68 -9.86 10.33 -5.09
N ASP A 69 -8.69 9.80 -4.75
CA ASP A 69 -7.48 10.04 -5.54
C ASP A 69 -7.57 9.47 -6.97
N LEU A 70 -8.30 8.37 -7.17
CA LEU A 70 -8.57 7.82 -8.50
C LEU A 70 -9.55 8.70 -9.29
N LEU A 71 -10.63 9.17 -8.67
CA LEU A 71 -11.60 10.08 -9.30
C LEU A 71 -10.97 11.43 -9.67
N ASP A 72 -10.04 11.92 -8.85
CA ASP A 72 -9.27 13.14 -9.11
C ASP A 72 -8.19 12.95 -10.20
N GLY A 73 -8.10 11.75 -10.79
CA GLY A 73 -7.17 11.45 -11.89
C GLY A 73 -5.70 11.38 -11.48
N ARG A 74 -5.40 11.15 -10.20
CA ARG A 74 -4.01 11.12 -9.69
C ARG A 74 -3.24 9.87 -10.13
N TYR A 75 -3.95 8.83 -10.57
CA TYR A 75 -3.36 7.61 -11.10
C TYR A 75 -3.90 7.29 -12.49
N ARG A 76 -3.02 6.75 -13.34
CA ARG A 76 -3.38 6.22 -14.65
C ARG A 76 -3.64 4.73 -14.62
N THR A 77 -3.04 4.02 -13.66
CA THR A 77 -3.24 2.58 -13.49
C THR A 77 -3.49 2.23 -12.03
N VAL A 78 -4.38 1.28 -11.80
CA VAL A 78 -4.61 0.66 -10.49
C VAL A 78 -4.47 -0.87 -10.58
N ILE A 79 -3.88 -1.47 -9.54
CA ILE A 79 -3.79 -2.93 -9.39
C ILE A 79 -4.75 -3.38 -8.29
N CYS A 80 -5.56 -4.40 -8.57
CA CYS A 80 -6.44 -5.04 -7.59
C CYS A 80 -6.66 -6.53 -7.92
N GLY A 81 -7.25 -7.29 -6.99
CA GLY A 81 -7.62 -8.68 -7.23
C GLY A 81 -9.02 -8.81 -7.84
N VAL A 82 -9.21 -9.83 -8.69
CA VAL A 82 -10.49 -10.31 -9.22
C VAL A 82 -10.55 -11.84 -9.18
N ASN A 83 -11.74 -12.41 -9.32
CA ASN A 83 -11.95 -13.86 -9.42
C ASN A 83 -12.98 -14.19 -10.51
N ASP A 84 -13.26 -15.47 -10.73
CA ASP A 84 -14.23 -15.97 -11.71
C ASP A 84 -15.59 -16.39 -11.11
N GLU A 85 -15.80 -16.17 -9.82
CA GLU A 85 -17.03 -16.53 -9.11
C GLU A 85 -17.98 -15.33 -9.00
N ASP A 86 -17.53 -14.26 -8.34
CA ASP A 86 -18.30 -13.05 -8.09
C ASP A 86 -17.37 -11.87 -7.80
N ASN A 87 -17.47 -10.81 -8.62
CA ASN A 87 -16.79 -9.54 -8.41
C ASN A 87 -17.74 -8.38 -8.08
N SER A 88 -19.01 -8.65 -7.73
CA SER A 88 -20.00 -7.63 -7.34
C SER A 88 -19.67 -6.92 -6.02
N HIS A 89 -18.70 -7.45 -5.27
CA HIS A 89 -18.25 -6.88 -4.01
C HIS A 89 -16.74 -6.60 -4.04
N GLY A 90 -16.34 -5.44 -3.51
CA GLY A 90 -14.94 -5.02 -3.40
C GLY A 90 -14.58 -3.88 -4.34
N ILE A 91 -13.28 -3.58 -4.42
CA ILE A 91 -12.78 -2.38 -5.10
C ILE A 91 -13.13 -2.37 -6.59
N ILE A 92 -13.07 -3.51 -7.29
CA ILE A 92 -13.35 -3.56 -8.73
C ILE A 92 -14.80 -3.18 -9.06
N ALA A 93 -15.77 -3.61 -8.25
CA ALA A 93 -17.16 -3.19 -8.41
C ALA A 93 -17.31 -1.68 -8.24
N GLN A 94 -16.71 -1.15 -7.17
CA GLN A 94 -16.74 0.29 -6.88
C GLN A 94 -16.12 1.11 -8.01
N LEU A 95 -14.99 0.66 -8.58
CA LEU A 95 -14.33 1.35 -9.69
C LEU A 95 -15.18 1.34 -10.96
N CYS A 96 -15.78 0.20 -11.31
CA CYS A 96 -16.68 0.09 -12.45
C CYS A 96 -17.93 0.97 -12.31
N GLU A 97 -18.46 1.13 -11.09
CA GLU A 97 -19.63 1.97 -10.81
C GLU A 97 -19.28 3.47 -10.77
N LEU A 98 -18.16 3.84 -10.18
CA LEU A 98 -17.79 5.23 -9.95
C LEU A 98 -17.23 5.92 -11.18
N ILE A 99 -16.66 5.18 -12.14
CA ILE A 99 -16.08 5.76 -13.36
C ILE A 99 -17.15 5.81 -14.45
N PRO A 100 -17.71 7.00 -14.78
CA PRO A 100 -18.93 7.10 -15.57
C PRO A 100 -18.79 6.59 -17.02
N ALA A 101 -17.58 6.67 -17.58
CA ALA A 101 -17.28 6.22 -18.94
C ALA A 101 -16.91 4.72 -19.03
N SER A 102 -16.95 4.00 -17.90
CA SER A 102 -16.60 2.58 -17.87
C SER A 102 -17.57 1.75 -18.73
N GLN A 103 -17.02 1.02 -19.70
CA GLN A 103 -17.75 -0.03 -20.41
C GLN A 103 -17.85 -1.33 -19.59
N TRP A 104 -17.18 -1.37 -18.44
CA TRP A 104 -17.12 -2.53 -17.56
C TRP A 104 -18.11 -2.39 -16.40
N SER A 105 -18.77 -3.49 -16.09
CA SER A 105 -19.54 -3.69 -14.87
C SER A 105 -18.91 -4.84 -14.08
N ALA A 106 -19.21 -4.94 -12.78
CA ALA A 106 -18.78 -6.08 -11.98
C ALA A 106 -19.19 -7.44 -12.58
N ARG A 107 -20.36 -7.47 -13.23
CA ARG A 107 -20.86 -8.66 -13.94
C ARG A 107 -20.00 -8.97 -15.16
N SER A 108 -19.70 -7.99 -16.02
CA SER A 108 -18.88 -8.24 -17.22
C SER A 108 -17.43 -8.57 -16.87
N VAL A 109 -16.88 -8.02 -15.79
CA VAL A 109 -15.58 -8.44 -15.24
C VAL A 109 -15.60 -9.92 -14.85
N THR A 110 -16.63 -10.37 -14.13
CA THR A 110 -16.78 -11.76 -13.72
C THR A 110 -16.91 -12.69 -14.93
N SER A 111 -17.76 -12.36 -15.90
CA SER A 111 -17.90 -13.15 -17.13
C SER A 111 -16.60 -13.20 -17.93
N TYR A 112 -15.86 -12.09 -18.01
CA TYR A 112 -14.57 -12.06 -18.70
C TYR A 112 -13.52 -12.94 -18.00
N ALA A 113 -13.46 -12.89 -16.67
CA ALA A 113 -12.58 -13.77 -15.89
C ALA A 113 -12.91 -15.26 -16.11
N GLN A 114 -14.19 -15.63 -16.15
CA GLN A 114 -14.64 -16.99 -16.45
C GLN A 114 -14.21 -17.45 -17.84
N MET A 115 -14.46 -16.63 -18.87
CA MET A 115 -14.06 -16.95 -20.24
C MET A 115 -12.54 -17.09 -20.36
N PHE A 116 -11.78 -16.24 -19.67
CA PHE A 116 -10.32 -16.30 -19.71
C PHE A 116 -9.79 -17.61 -19.14
N HIS A 117 -10.28 -18.02 -17.97
CA HIS A 117 -9.95 -19.32 -17.39
C HIS A 117 -10.31 -20.49 -18.31
N GLN A 118 -11.50 -20.46 -18.92
CA GLN A 118 -11.92 -21.50 -19.87
C GLN A 118 -11.04 -21.57 -21.13
N ALA A 119 -10.58 -20.42 -21.64
CA ALA A 119 -9.76 -20.36 -22.85
C ALA A 119 -8.32 -20.82 -22.61
N VAL A 120 -7.76 -20.55 -21.43
CA VAL A 120 -6.38 -20.95 -21.07
C VAL A 120 -6.27 -22.45 -20.80
N ASP A 121 -7.32 -23.05 -20.21
CA ASP A 121 -7.40 -24.50 -19.98
C ASP A 121 -7.21 -25.32 -21.29
N VAL A 122 -7.55 -24.74 -22.44
CA VAL A 122 -7.43 -25.39 -23.76
C VAL A 122 -6.01 -25.30 -24.36
N HIS A 123 -5.21 -24.32 -23.96
CA HIS A 123 -3.96 -23.96 -24.65
C HIS A 123 -2.68 -23.98 -23.80
N ALA A 124 -2.77 -24.11 -22.47
CA ALA A 124 -1.58 -24.05 -21.60
C ALA A 124 -1.69 -24.99 -20.39
N ALA A 125 -1.55 -26.30 -20.60
CA ALA A 125 -1.59 -27.29 -19.52
C ALA A 125 -0.40 -27.23 -18.51
N HIS A 126 0.55 -26.29 -18.67
CA HIS A 126 1.83 -26.36 -17.95
C HIS A 126 2.45 -25.04 -17.43
N ASP A 127 1.77 -23.87 -17.36
CA ASP A 127 2.46 -22.69 -16.76
C ASP A 127 1.61 -21.63 -16.01
N ARG A 128 1.85 -21.62 -14.68
CA ARG A 128 2.03 -20.49 -13.75
C ARG A 128 0.99 -19.35 -13.72
N GLU A 129 -0.24 -19.68 -13.36
CA GLU A 129 -1.16 -18.75 -12.69
C GLU A 129 -0.44 -18.00 -11.54
N PRO A 130 -0.75 -16.74 -11.22
CA PRO A 130 -1.94 -15.98 -11.61
C PRO A 130 -1.73 -15.07 -12.83
N TYR A 131 -2.83 -14.85 -13.53
CA TYR A 131 -2.90 -13.99 -14.70
C TYR A 131 -3.22 -12.53 -14.33
N VAL A 132 -2.86 -11.61 -15.21
CA VAL A 132 -3.21 -10.19 -15.11
C VAL A 132 -4.16 -9.83 -16.24
N LEU A 133 -5.42 -9.56 -15.91
CA LEU A 133 -6.42 -9.07 -16.84
C LEU A 133 -6.34 -7.54 -16.93
N LYS A 134 -6.64 -6.98 -18.10
CA LYS A 134 -6.69 -5.53 -18.31
C LYS A 134 -8.13 -5.11 -18.49
N PHE A 135 -8.56 -4.12 -17.71
CA PHE A 135 -9.83 -3.44 -17.93
C PHE A 135 -9.56 -1.96 -18.14
N ASP A 136 -9.96 -1.44 -19.30
CA ASP A 136 -9.85 -0.03 -19.63
C ASP A 136 -11.17 0.66 -19.26
N LEU A 137 -11.11 1.59 -18.31
CA LEU A 137 -12.24 2.39 -17.83
C LEU A 137 -12.12 3.82 -18.37
N ASP A 138 -11.55 3.99 -19.57
CA ASP A 138 -11.30 5.26 -20.27
C ASP A 138 -10.19 6.10 -19.63
N SER A 139 -10.46 6.68 -18.47
CA SER A 139 -9.49 7.52 -17.74
C SER A 139 -8.54 6.72 -16.85
N LEU A 140 -8.89 5.47 -16.54
CA LEU A 140 -8.18 4.59 -15.62
C LEU A 140 -7.99 3.19 -16.22
N LEU A 141 -6.76 2.70 -16.20
CA LEU A 141 -6.43 1.32 -16.53
C LEU A 141 -6.41 0.45 -15.27
N ILE A 142 -7.10 -0.68 -15.28
CA ILE A 142 -7.03 -1.67 -14.20
C ILE A 142 -6.17 -2.85 -14.65
N PHE A 143 -5.16 -3.16 -13.84
CA PHE A 143 -4.43 -4.43 -13.87
C PHE A 143 -5.01 -5.35 -12.78
N ALA A 144 -5.91 -6.21 -13.19
CA ALA A 144 -6.65 -7.10 -12.32
C ALA A 144 -5.92 -8.44 -12.17
N LEU A 145 -5.38 -8.72 -10.99
CA LEU A 145 -4.82 -10.03 -10.67
C LEU A 145 -5.96 -11.03 -10.58
N LEU A 146 -5.95 -12.04 -11.44
CA LEU A 146 -6.96 -13.09 -11.47
C LEU A 146 -6.61 -14.19 -10.46
N ARG A 147 -7.55 -14.48 -9.56
CA ARG A 147 -7.41 -15.56 -8.59
C ARG A 147 -7.22 -16.89 -9.32
N PRO A 148 -6.18 -17.67 -8.98
CA PRO A 148 -5.94 -18.98 -9.59
C PRO A 148 -7.20 -19.85 -9.55
N ARG A 149 -7.44 -20.59 -10.63
CA ARG A 149 -8.66 -21.38 -10.81
C ARG A 149 -8.82 -22.42 -9.70
N GLY A 150 -10.04 -22.58 -9.21
CA GLY A 150 -10.36 -23.53 -8.14
C GLY A 150 -9.80 -23.16 -6.76
N ARG A 151 -9.09 -22.04 -6.60
CA ARG A 151 -8.64 -21.54 -5.29
C ARG A 151 -9.64 -20.54 -4.71
N LYS A 152 -9.82 -20.60 -3.39
CA LYS A 152 -10.71 -19.69 -2.62
C LYS A 152 -10.04 -18.38 -2.19
N HIS A 153 -8.73 -18.27 -2.38
CA HIS A 153 -7.91 -17.14 -1.94
C HIS A 153 -6.63 -17.04 -2.77
N PHE A 154 -5.98 -15.88 -2.75
CA PHE A 154 -4.60 -15.70 -3.17
C PHE A 154 -3.62 -16.19 -2.10
N THR A 155 -2.42 -16.56 -2.53
CA THR A 155 -1.24 -16.65 -1.65
C THR A 155 -0.23 -15.55 -1.96
N LEU A 156 0.79 -15.40 -1.10
CA LEU A 156 1.91 -14.47 -1.36
C LEU A 156 2.64 -14.82 -2.65
N ASP A 157 2.79 -16.10 -2.97
CA ASP A 157 3.39 -16.56 -4.23
C ASP A 157 2.56 -16.13 -5.44
N ASP A 158 1.24 -16.24 -5.36
CA ASP A 158 0.34 -15.75 -6.41
C ASP A 158 0.52 -14.24 -6.57
N LEU A 159 0.45 -13.50 -5.46
CA LEU A 159 0.63 -12.06 -5.45
C LEU A 159 1.98 -11.64 -6.08
N GLY A 160 3.06 -12.30 -5.69
CA GLY A 160 4.39 -12.06 -6.23
C GLY A 160 4.46 -12.26 -7.74
N ARG A 161 3.95 -13.40 -8.25
CA ARG A 161 3.93 -13.69 -9.70
C ARG A 161 3.07 -12.67 -10.47
N GLY A 162 1.90 -12.32 -9.93
CA GLY A 162 1.02 -11.30 -10.52
C GLY A 162 1.71 -9.94 -10.62
N PHE A 163 2.37 -9.50 -9.55
CA PHE A 163 3.07 -8.22 -9.54
C PHE A 163 4.35 -8.22 -10.40
N VAL A 164 5.03 -9.36 -10.57
CA VAL A 164 6.13 -9.47 -11.56
C VAL A 164 5.60 -9.19 -12.96
N THR A 165 4.43 -9.73 -13.29
CA THR A 165 3.77 -9.48 -14.58
C THR A 165 3.34 -8.02 -14.70
N CYS A 166 2.69 -7.44 -13.68
CA CYS A 166 2.34 -6.02 -13.65
C CYS A 166 3.58 -5.13 -13.83
N ALA A 167 4.68 -5.39 -13.12
CA ALA A 167 5.92 -4.61 -13.22
C ALA A 167 6.51 -4.67 -14.64
N LYS A 168 6.48 -5.83 -15.30
CA LYS A 168 6.88 -5.96 -16.72
C LYS A 168 5.96 -5.15 -17.63
N MET A 169 4.65 -5.14 -17.35
CA MET A 169 3.66 -4.39 -18.13
C MET A 169 3.75 -2.88 -17.92
N LEU A 170 4.27 -2.42 -16.79
CA LEU A 170 4.49 -1.00 -16.50
C LEU A 170 5.84 -0.48 -17.00
N ARG A 171 6.82 -1.37 -17.18
CA ARG A 171 8.17 -1.02 -17.62
C ARG A 171 8.13 -0.23 -18.94
N ASP A 172 8.81 0.91 -18.95
CA ASP A 172 8.92 1.84 -20.08
C ASP A 172 7.59 2.44 -20.57
N ARG A 173 6.51 2.30 -19.80
CA ARG A 173 5.16 2.78 -20.14
C ARG A 173 4.76 3.99 -19.30
N ARG A 174 5.42 5.14 -19.52
CA ARG A 174 5.18 6.37 -18.73
C ARG A 174 3.72 6.80 -18.73
N GLU A 175 3.00 6.54 -19.81
CA GLU A 175 1.57 6.82 -19.96
C GLU A 175 0.70 6.04 -18.96
N ARG A 176 1.21 4.95 -18.38
CA ARG A 176 0.52 4.13 -17.37
C ARG A 176 0.79 4.60 -15.93
N HIS A 177 1.70 5.55 -15.73
CA HIS A 177 2.02 6.11 -14.43
C HIS A 177 1.28 7.43 -14.17
N PRO A 178 1.01 7.80 -12.90
CA PRO A 178 1.32 7.06 -11.66
C PRO A 178 0.47 5.79 -11.48
N VAL A 179 0.96 4.85 -10.64
CA VAL A 179 0.30 3.56 -10.39
C VAL A 179 0.06 3.35 -8.90
N ALA A 180 -1.16 2.93 -8.55
CA ALA A 180 -1.54 2.54 -7.21
C ALA A 180 -1.94 1.05 -7.11
N THR A 181 -1.92 0.49 -5.90
CA THR A 181 -2.57 -0.78 -5.58
C THR A 181 -3.31 -0.69 -4.26
N VAL A 182 -4.43 -1.40 -4.15
CA VAL A 182 -5.04 -1.71 -2.86
C VAL A 182 -4.17 -2.68 -2.06
N SER A 183 -4.32 -2.66 -0.74
CA SER A 183 -3.97 -3.79 0.10
C SER A 183 -4.90 -4.96 -0.20
N PHE A 184 -4.32 -6.16 -0.28
CA PHE A 184 -5.07 -7.41 -0.39
C PHE A 184 -5.49 -7.94 0.99
N LEU A 185 -5.11 -7.24 2.05
CA LEU A 185 -5.44 -7.61 3.42
C LEU A 185 -6.84 -7.11 3.81
N ASN A 186 -7.54 -7.89 4.62
CA ASN A 186 -8.94 -7.78 5.01
C ASN A 186 -9.92 -7.78 3.82
N ALA A 187 -9.48 -8.23 2.64
CA ALA A 187 -10.33 -8.38 1.48
C ALA A 187 -11.37 -9.49 1.72
N ARG A 188 -12.65 -9.21 1.49
CA ARG A 188 -13.72 -10.22 1.70
C ARG A 188 -13.77 -11.26 0.59
N VAL A 189 -13.67 -10.80 -0.66
CA VAL A 189 -13.85 -11.64 -1.85
C VAL A 189 -12.52 -12.24 -2.33
N ASN A 190 -11.48 -11.41 -2.35
CA ASN A 190 -10.15 -11.78 -2.83
C ASN A 190 -9.16 -11.86 -1.65
N ARG A 191 -9.49 -12.74 -0.69
CA ARG A 191 -8.66 -12.99 0.50
C ARG A 191 -7.23 -13.36 0.11
N LEU A 192 -6.27 -12.94 0.94
CA LEU A 192 -4.87 -13.34 0.85
C LEU A 192 -4.51 -14.14 2.10
N LEU A 193 -4.11 -15.40 1.93
CA LEU A 193 -3.63 -16.24 3.03
C LEU A 193 -2.15 -16.59 2.87
N GLY A 194 -1.44 -16.58 3.98
CA GLY A 194 -0.08 -17.09 4.12
C GLY A 194 -0.04 -18.62 4.29
N PRO A 195 1.17 -19.19 4.39
CA PRO A 195 1.37 -20.63 4.54
C PRO A 195 0.74 -21.23 5.80
N ASP A 196 0.52 -20.43 6.84
CA ASP A 196 -0.10 -20.81 8.10
C ASP A 196 -1.65 -20.74 8.07
N GLY A 197 -2.22 -20.45 6.90
CA GLY A 197 -3.66 -20.30 6.72
C GLY A 197 -4.24 -19.01 7.32
N ARG A 198 -3.39 -18.07 7.76
CA ARG A 198 -3.79 -16.76 8.26
C ARG A 198 -3.47 -15.68 7.25
N GLU A 199 -4.08 -14.52 7.44
CA GLU A 199 -3.76 -13.34 6.66
C GLU A 199 -2.31 -12.90 6.96
N PRO A 200 -1.43 -12.71 5.94
CA PRO A 200 -0.04 -12.36 6.19
C PRO A 200 0.09 -10.94 6.72
N SER A 201 1.24 -10.60 7.29
CA SER A 201 1.49 -9.23 7.76
C SER A 201 1.56 -8.26 6.57
N PHE A 202 1.26 -6.99 6.84
CA PHE A 202 1.40 -5.95 5.82
C PHE A 202 2.85 -5.79 5.33
N GLU A 203 3.82 -6.02 6.22
CA GLU A 203 5.24 -6.09 5.84
C GLU A 203 5.51 -7.21 4.82
N SER A 204 4.97 -8.42 5.04
CA SER A 204 5.11 -9.53 4.08
C SER A 204 4.51 -9.17 2.72
N VAL A 205 3.38 -8.48 2.69
CA VAL A 205 2.80 -7.96 1.44
C VAL A 205 3.74 -6.97 0.77
N LEU A 206 4.18 -5.92 1.48
CA LEU A 206 5.08 -4.89 0.94
C LEU A 206 6.39 -5.51 0.41
N LYS A 207 6.96 -6.46 1.15
CA LYS A 207 8.15 -7.21 0.76
C LYS A 207 7.92 -7.98 -0.55
N THR A 208 6.81 -8.69 -0.67
CA THR A 208 6.42 -9.40 -1.89
C THR A 208 6.28 -8.46 -3.08
N LEU A 209 5.57 -7.34 -2.92
CA LEU A 209 5.39 -6.35 -3.99
C LEU A 209 6.73 -5.74 -4.43
N TYR A 210 7.57 -5.39 -3.46
CA TYR A 210 8.88 -4.79 -3.71
C TYR A 210 9.82 -5.74 -4.46
N HIS A 211 9.91 -7.00 -4.03
CA HIS A 211 10.73 -8.01 -4.71
C HIS A 211 10.19 -8.39 -6.08
N ALA A 212 8.87 -8.28 -6.29
CA ALA A 212 8.26 -8.42 -7.61
C ALA A 212 8.59 -7.25 -8.57
N GLY A 213 9.24 -6.19 -8.08
CA GLY A 213 9.66 -5.04 -8.88
C GLY A 213 8.66 -3.90 -8.93
N PHE A 214 7.58 -3.95 -8.15
CA PHE A 214 6.62 -2.85 -8.05
C PHE A 214 7.21 -1.67 -7.28
N ARG A 215 6.94 -0.44 -7.73
CA ARG A 215 7.47 0.82 -7.17
C ARG A 215 6.41 1.93 -7.12
N GLY A 216 5.13 1.55 -7.14
CA GLY A 216 4.02 2.48 -7.05
C GLY A 216 3.57 2.74 -5.62
N ASP A 217 2.38 3.30 -5.52
CA ASP A 217 1.72 3.66 -4.28
C ASP A 217 0.87 2.47 -3.77
N VAL A 218 0.94 2.20 -2.47
CA VAL A 218 0.18 1.12 -1.81
C VAL A 218 -0.78 1.73 -0.80
N TYR A 219 -2.08 1.49 -0.99
CA TYR A 219 -3.12 1.89 -0.05
C TYR A 219 -3.32 0.81 1.01
N PRO A 220 -3.09 1.09 2.31
CA PRO A 220 -3.39 0.16 3.39
C PRO A 220 -4.87 -0.21 3.42
N SER A 221 -5.19 -1.35 4.04
CA SER A 221 -6.60 -1.68 4.34
C SER A 221 -7.15 -0.68 5.36
N PRO A 222 -8.41 -0.22 5.25
CA PRO A 222 -9.02 0.66 6.24
C PRO A 222 -8.93 0.13 7.67
N ALA A 223 -8.98 -1.20 7.86
CA ALA A 223 -8.87 -1.79 9.20
C ALA A 223 -7.47 -1.62 9.83
N MET A 224 -6.43 -1.40 9.02
CA MET A 224 -5.07 -1.14 9.53
C MET A 224 -4.96 0.21 10.25
N TRP A 225 -5.94 1.10 10.07
CA TRP A 225 -5.96 2.40 10.71
C TRP A 225 -6.32 2.32 12.20
N ARG A 226 -6.67 1.12 12.70
CA ARG A 226 -7.06 0.89 14.10
C ARG A 226 -5.89 0.53 15.01
N HIS A 227 -4.66 0.48 14.49
CA HIS A 227 -3.46 0.11 15.25
C HIS A 227 -2.75 1.33 15.83
N GLY A 228 -3.46 2.14 16.63
CA GLY A 228 -2.95 3.43 17.15
C GLY A 228 -1.72 3.34 18.04
N HIS A 229 -1.44 2.16 18.59
CA HIS A 229 -0.29 1.87 19.44
C HIS A 229 0.96 1.44 18.66
N THR A 230 0.85 1.20 17.36
CA THR A 230 1.97 0.76 16.51
C THR A 230 2.43 1.89 15.60
N GLY A 231 3.74 2.18 15.62
CA GLY A 231 4.36 3.09 14.67
C GLY A 231 4.41 2.49 13.27
N VAL A 232 4.04 3.24 12.24
CA VAL A 232 4.04 2.80 10.84
C VAL A 232 4.93 3.71 9.98
N PHE A 233 5.59 3.12 8.98
CA PHE A 233 6.45 3.86 8.06
C PHE A 233 5.71 4.25 6.76
N PRO A 234 6.05 5.40 6.14
CA PRO A 234 5.43 5.88 4.92
C PRO A 234 5.98 5.22 3.64
N SER A 235 6.97 4.33 3.76
CA SER A 235 7.62 3.70 2.61
C SER A 235 8.22 2.34 2.96
N TYR A 236 8.38 1.50 1.93
CA TYR A 236 9.14 0.25 2.01
C TYR A 236 10.25 0.24 0.93
N PRO A 237 11.48 -0.25 1.22
CA PRO A 237 11.94 -0.89 2.46
C PRO A 237 11.91 0.03 3.68
N PHE A 238 11.75 -0.55 4.86
CA PHE A 238 11.79 0.20 6.12
C PHE A 238 13.22 0.70 6.41
N PRO A 239 13.38 1.75 7.24
CA PRO A 239 14.70 2.27 7.59
C PRO A 239 15.58 1.24 8.30
N GLU A 240 16.90 1.34 8.17
CA GLU A 240 17.86 0.38 8.78
C GLU A 240 17.67 0.20 10.29
N GLY A 241 17.33 1.28 11.00
CA GLY A 241 17.06 1.23 12.45
C GLY A 241 15.90 0.31 12.85
N PHE A 242 15.03 -0.07 11.91
CA PHE A 242 13.98 -1.06 12.16
C PHE A 242 14.54 -2.47 12.36
N GLU A 243 15.57 -2.87 11.60
CA GLU A 243 16.22 -4.17 11.79
C GLU A 243 16.98 -4.21 13.12
N THR A 244 17.58 -3.08 13.54
CA THR A 244 18.19 -2.95 14.87
C THR A 244 17.15 -3.11 15.99
N ALA A 245 15.97 -2.50 15.85
CA ALA A 245 14.88 -2.67 16.81
C ALA A 245 14.36 -4.13 16.83
N ARG A 246 14.31 -4.80 15.68
CA ARG A 246 13.94 -6.23 15.57
C ARG A 246 14.95 -7.15 16.24
N GLY A 247 16.24 -6.84 16.14
CA GLY A 247 17.31 -7.56 16.85
C GLY A 247 17.37 -7.27 18.36
N GLY A 248 16.65 -6.27 18.84
CA GLY A 248 16.66 -5.78 20.22
C GLY A 248 15.51 -6.32 21.09
N SER A 249 15.59 -7.62 21.40
CA SER A 249 15.05 -8.24 22.62
C SER A 249 15.69 -9.62 22.74
N SER A 250 16.94 -9.65 23.18
CA SER A 250 17.68 -10.85 23.59
C SER A 250 18.54 -10.50 24.79
#